data_AF-A0A2I0QRX4-F1
#
_entry.id   AF-A0A2I0QRX4-F1
#
_cell.length_a   1.000
_cell.length_b   1.000
_cell.length_c   1.000
_cell.angle_alpha   90.00
_cell.angle_beta   90.00
_cell.angle_gamma   90.00
#
_symmetry.space_group_name_H-M   'P 1'
#
loop_
_entity.id
_entity.type
_entity.pdbx_description
1 polymer ?
#
loop_
_entity_poly.entity_id
_entity_poly.type
_entity_poly.pdbx_seq_one_letter_code
_entity_poly.pdbx_strand_id
1 'polypeptide(L)'
;MDKKLEKMRKAYQNNENLRFTKSDKEEVFDKIARHNEPPQKAPLFPWKVVMSMLAVILIGAVIFASADGDFFNTAEAPTTDDEPSNEEDPSIEGYVMEMDEDRILVVEPELSDNDQYQAVWYSDVPDGIEMGQFVYVWHEGQEESYPAQASIDEIEIQESETVDESNLTEQEALNTALSSTDFEDTEVLVVDSVSFDSDSSIWEISLNDSEGTSVSTIQVDDEKNTVVEEEEESFFDYEPYGKPFTKLEIDVVEAMQDSENILNQLSGDATLNAVAIDEKGTVTMDFEPFEESITSGEKGELTQTIAELAFAYDESEEVYVQFEGSSEAFRDYMEAEAVTPITRDNLESNQGPPEPDLEEVLTEYEEKVNNFLEGQADDQRITTHDSIEEIRNDFMTVMSRSQAQYLIETYVREDNGLYLVATGGPVFINLEEPYSTEQVSEKEYQVIQEKDGQMRNGIFTFNIVYNGEAYVVDSIEHEETQ
;
A
#
# COMPACT_ATOMS: atom_id res chain seq x y z
N MET A 1 16.83 -30.63 33.46
CA MET A 1 18.12 -29.95 33.18
C MET A 1 19.26 -30.94 33.44
N ASP A 2 20.16 -31.13 32.48
CA ASP A 2 21.29 -32.07 32.58
C ASP A 2 22.21 -31.68 33.75
N LYS A 3 22.63 -32.65 34.57
CA LYS A 3 23.50 -32.42 35.73
C LYS A 3 24.83 -31.77 35.35
N LYS A 4 25.30 -31.95 34.11
CA LYS A 4 26.49 -31.27 33.58
C LYS A 4 26.22 -29.77 33.37
N LEU A 5 25.08 -29.41 32.77
CA LEU A 5 24.65 -28.03 32.54
C LEU A 5 24.37 -27.29 33.84
N GLU A 6 23.73 -27.94 34.81
CA GLU A 6 23.47 -27.34 36.13
C GLU A 6 24.77 -27.05 36.89
N LYS A 7 25.77 -27.93 36.75
CA LYS A 7 27.11 -27.75 37.33
C LYS A 7 27.89 -26.63 36.64
N MET A 8 27.77 -26.49 35.33
CA MET A 8 28.39 -25.39 34.57
C MET A 8 27.75 -24.04 34.91
N ARG A 9 26.42 -23.98 35.02
CA ARG A 9 25.70 -22.77 35.45
C ARG A 9 26.11 -22.32 36.86
N LYS A 10 26.19 -23.25 37.81
CA LYS A 10 26.65 -22.97 39.19
C LYS A 10 28.14 -22.59 39.26
N ALA A 11 28.97 -23.07 38.35
CA ALA A 11 30.38 -22.67 38.25
C ALA A 11 30.53 -21.27 37.65
N TYR A 12 29.72 -20.92 36.65
CA TYR A 12 29.70 -19.60 36.02
C TYR A 12 29.24 -18.49 36.97
N GLN A 13 28.24 -18.78 37.80
CA GLN A 13 27.71 -17.84 38.79
C GLN A 13 28.67 -17.53 39.96
N ASN A 14 29.75 -18.31 40.15
CA ASN A 14 30.57 -18.25 41.36
C ASN A 14 32.05 -17.91 41.16
N ASN A 15 32.58 -17.66 39.94
CA ASN A 15 33.93 -17.09 39.83
C ASN A 15 34.29 -16.48 38.46
N GLU A 16 35.02 -15.36 38.51
CA GLU A 16 35.64 -14.64 37.39
C GLU A 16 36.81 -15.46 36.80
N ASN A 17 36.87 -15.58 35.47
CA ASN A 17 37.88 -16.28 34.65
C ASN A 17 37.54 -17.68 34.08
N LEU A 18 36.28 -17.99 33.84
CA LEU A 18 35.92 -19.04 32.86
C LEU A 18 35.54 -18.41 31.52
N ARG A 19 36.42 -18.54 30.52
CA ARG A 19 36.10 -18.22 29.12
C ARG A 19 35.51 -19.46 28.45
N PHE A 20 34.34 -19.31 27.83
CA PHE A 20 33.77 -20.33 26.95
C PHE A 20 34.79 -20.70 25.88
N THR A 21 35.19 -21.98 25.83
CA THR A 21 36.04 -22.43 24.74
C THR A 21 35.19 -22.61 23.49
N LYS A 22 35.83 -22.61 22.32
CA LYS A 22 35.13 -22.85 21.04
C LYS A 22 34.39 -24.19 21.05
N SER A 23 34.97 -25.22 21.69
CA SER A 23 34.33 -26.53 21.86
C SER A 23 33.07 -26.49 22.72
N ASP A 24 33.03 -25.63 23.75
CA ASP A 24 31.84 -25.49 24.60
C ASP A 24 30.68 -24.83 23.85
N LYS A 25 31.00 -23.89 22.96
CA LYS A 25 30.00 -23.26 22.08
C LYS A 25 29.45 -24.26 21.06
N GLU A 26 30.32 -25.02 20.39
CA GLU A 26 29.90 -26.07 19.45
C GLU A 26 29.02 -27.14 20.13
N GLU A 27 29.33 -27.57 21.37
CA GLU A 27 28.48 -28.54 22.10
C GLU A 27 27.07 -27.99 22.42
N VAL A 28 26.95 -26.67 22.62
CA VAL A 28 25.65 -26.01 22.84
C VAL A 28 24.87 -25.88 21.54
N PHE A 29 25.50 -25.41 20.46
CA PHE A 29 24.86 -25.26 19.16
C PHE A 29 24.39 -26.60 18.57
N ASP A 30 25.23 -27.62 18.66
CA ASP A 30 24.91 -28.97 18.16
C ASP A 30 23.77 -29.63 18.96
N LYS A 31 23.48 -29.14 20.17
CA LYS A 31 22.36 -29.60 21.01
C LYS A 31 21.07 -28.83 20.74
N ILE A 32 21.17 -27.54 20.37
CA ILE A 32 20.03 -26.74 19.90
C ILE A 32 19.57 -27.25 18.53
N ALA A 33 20.51 -27.52 17.61
CA ALA A 33 20.21 -28.10 16.30
C ALA A 33 19.47 -29.44 16.40
N ARG A 34 19.84 -30.28 17.37
CA ARG A 34 19.16 -31.55 17.64
C ARG A 34 17.81 -31.44 18.36
N HIS A 35 17.47 -30.28 18.91
CA HIS A 35 16.16 -30.03 19.51
C HIS A 35 15.13 -29.50 18.49
N ASN A 36 15.62 -29.02 17.34
CA ASN A 36 14.80 -28.45 16.25
C ASN A 36 14.57 -29.42 15.08
N GLU A 37 14.96 -30.70 15.19
CA GLU A 37 14.50 -31.70 14.22
C GLU A 37 13.04 -32.08 14.52
N PRO A 38 12.09 -31.85 13.60
CA PRO A 38 10.70 -32.23 13.81
C PRO A 38 10.57 -33.76 13.90
N PRO A 39 9.70 -34.29 14.77
CA PRO A 39 9.53 -35.74 14.91
C PRO A 39 9.06 -36.36 13.58
N GLN A 40 9.68 -37.49 13.21
CA GLN A 40 9.35 -38.26 12.00
C GLN A 40 7.85 -38.53 11.91
N LYS A 41 7.25 -38.06 10.81
CA LYS A 41 5.81 -38.10 10.53
C LYS A 41 5.31 -39.56 10.40
N ALA A 42 4.32 -39.93 11.21
CA ALA A 42 3.38 -40.98 10.88
C ALA A 42 2.37 -40.45 9.84
N PRO A 43 1.79 -41.31 8.96
CA PRO A 43 0.95 -40.84 7.87
C PRO A 43 -0.40 -40.34 8.41
N LEU A 44 -0.62 -39.03 8.35
CA LEU A 44 -1.89 -38.40 8.67
C LEU A 44 -2.59 -38.00 7.37
N PHE A 45 -3.67 -38.72 7.08
CA PHE A 45 -4.70 -38.36 6.12
C PHE A 45 -5.38 -37.04 6.57
N PRO A 46 -5.62 -36.06 5.68
CA PRO A 46 -6.13 -34.76 6.09
C PRO A 46 -7.66 -34.77 6.19
N TRP A 47 -8.20 -34.93 7.40
CA TRP A 47 -9.65 -34.84 7.67
C TRP A 47 -10.19 -33.41 7.45
N LYS A 48 -9.36 -32.36 7.58
CA LYS A 48 -9.83 -30.97 7.50
C LYS A 48 -10.21 -30.47 6.11
N VAL A 49 -9.72 -31.10 5.02
CA VAL A 49 -10.13 -30.75 3.64
C VAL A 49 -11.44 -31.45 3.24
N VAL A 50 -11.79 -32.56 3.90
CA VAL A 50 -13.00 -33.34 3.59
C VAL A 50 -14.27 -32.69 4.18
N MET A 51 -14.15 -31.94 5.28
CA MET A 51 -15.30 -31.25 5.90
C MET A 51 -15.70 -29.96 5.16
N SER A 52 -14.75 -29.20 4.62
CA SER A 52 -15.03 -27.99 3.83
C SER A 52 -15.60 -28.32 2.45
N MET A 53 -15.17 -29.41 1.79
CA MET A 53 -15.83 -29.89 0.56
C MET A 53 -17.25 -30.45 0.81
N LEU A 54 -17.55 -30.99 1.99
CA LEU A 54 -18.90 -31.49 2.31
C LEU A 54 -19.92 -30.36 2.56
N ALA A 55 -19.48 -29.18 3.02
CA ALA A 55 -20.34 -28.01 3.19
C ALA A 55 -20.73 -27.38 1.85
N VAL A 56 -19.79 -27.25 0.91
CA VAL A 56 -20.05 -26.72 -0.45
C VAL A 56 -20.94 -27.66 -1.27
N ILE A 57 -20.84 -28.98 -1.06
CA ILE A 57 -21.71 -29.97 -1.71
C ILE A 57 -23.13 -29.98 -1.11
N LEU A 58 -23.31 -29.62 0.18
CA LEU A 58 -24.64 -29.53 0.81
C LEU A 58 -25.41 -28.26 0.39
N ILE A 59 -24.72 -27.14 0.18
CA ILE A 59 -25.35 -25.90 -0.34
C ILE A 59 -25.74 -26.07 -1.81
N GLY A 60 -24.90 -26.72 -2.63
CA GLY A 60 -25.25 -27.04 -4.03
C GLY A 60 -26.39 -28.07 -4.20
N ALA A 61 -26.61 -28.94 -3.21
CA ALA A 61 -27.69 -29.94 -3.26
C ALA A 61 -29.07 -29.38 -2.87
N VAL A 62 -29.14 -28.25 -2.16
CA VAL A 62 -30.42 -27.57 -1.86
C VAL A 62 -30.92 -26.77 -3.07
N ILE A 63 -30.01 -26.23 -3.90
CA ILE A 63 -30.37 -25.45 -5.09
C ILE A 63 -30.74 -26.35 -6.30
N PHE A 64 -30.21 -27.57 -6.39
CA PHE A 64 -30.56 -28.52 -7.47
C PHE A 64 -31.74 -29.47 -7.16
N ALA A 65 -32.33 -29.40 -5.97
CA ALA A 65 -33.48 -30.23 -5.59
C ALA A 65 -34.86 -29.57 -5.79
N SER A 66 -34.92 -28.32 -6.29
CA SER A 66 -36.18 -27.58 -6.50
C SER A 66 -36.50 -27.26 -7.97
N ALA A 67 -35.78 -27.82 -8.94
CA ALA A 67 -36.08 -27.64 -10.36
C ALA A 67 -36.76 -28.90 -10.98
N ASP A 68 -38.09 -28.79 -11.06
CA ASP A 68 -39.06 -29.43 -11.98
C ASP A 68 -39.43 -30.92 -11.90
N GLY A 69 -40.75 -31.16 -11.73
CA GLY A 69 -41.40 -32.43 -12.08
C GLY A 69 -42.84 -32.62 -11.58
N ASP A 70 -43.80 -31.88 -12.15
CA ASP A 70 -45.24 -32.18 -12.32
C ASP A 70 -45.84 -33.42 -11.64
N PHE A 71 -46.83 -33.25 -10.75
CA PHE A 71 -47.95 -34.22 -10.61
C PHE A 71 -49.26 -33.56 -10.13
N PHE A 72 -50.29 -33.67 -10.98
CA PHE A 72 -51.70 -33.30 -10.78
C PHE A 72 -52.37 -33.95 -9.56
N ASN A 73 -53.15 -33.19 -8.77
CA ASN A 73 -54.60 -33.37 -8.66
C ASN A 73 -55.32 -32.33 -7.75
N THR A 74 -56.15 -31.54 -8.41
CA THR A 74 -57.49 -31.03 -8.03
C THR A 74 -58.04 -31.29 -6.62
N ALA A 75 -58.33 -30.18 -5.90
CA ALA A 75 -59.57 -29.98 -5.17
C ALA A 75 -59.91 -28.48 -5.09
N GLU A 76 -61.05 -28.09 -5.67
CA GLU A 76 -61.65 -26.74 -5.57
C GLU A 76 -62.19 -26.46 -4.15
N ALA A 77 -61.98 -25.25 -3.63
CA ALA A 77 -62.95 -24.38 -2.93
C ALA A 77 -62.23 -23.13 -2.35
N PRO A 78 -62.96 -22.05 -2.01
CA PRO A 78 -63.59 -21.07 -2.88
C PRO A 78 -62.85 -19.72 -2.86
N THR A 79 -63.04 -18.97 -3.95
CA THR A 79 -62.70 -17.56 -4.15
C THR A 79 -63.29 -16.65 -3.07
N THR A 80 -62.46 -15.74 -2.54
CA THR A 80 -62.94 -14.46 -1.98
C THR A 80 -61.90 -13.37 -2.22
N ASP A 81 -62.35 -12.43 -3.05
CA ASP A 81 -62.09 -10.99 -3.09
C ASP A 81 -60.71 -10.45 -3.50
N ASP A 82 -60.80 -9.65 -4.57
CA ASP A 82 -59.79 -8.84 -5.24
C ASP A 82 -59.09 -7.86 -4.27
N GLU A 83 -57.76 -7.87 -4.25
CA GLU A 83 -56.94 -6.67 -4.01
C GLU A 83 -56.14 -6.35 -5.28
N PRO A 84 -56.13 -5.10 -5.76
CA PRO A 84 -55.27 -4.70 -6.87
C PRO A 84 -53.91 -4.28 -6.31
N SER A 85 -52.93 -5.19 -6.25
CA SER A 85 -51.53 -4.83 -6.01
C SER A 85 -50.89 -4.45 -7.36
N ASN A 86 -50.88 -3.16 -7.66
CA ASN A 86 -50.04 -2.60 -8.70
C ASN A 86 -49.18 -1.55 -7.99
N GLU A 87 -48.36 -2.02 -7.05
CA GLU A 87 -47.31 -1.20 -6.41
C GLU A 87 -46.19 -1.09 -7.45
N GLU A 88 -45.89 0.14 -7.84
CA GLU A 88 -44.77 0.43 -8.73
C GLU A 88 -43.46 0.16 -7.97
N ASP A 89 -42.42 -0.33 -8.65
CA ASP A 89 -41.11 -0.55 -8.01
C ASP A 89 -40.54 0.81 -7.51
N PRO A 90 -39.81 0.83 -6.38
CA PRO A 90 -39.19 2.05 -5.89
C PRO A 90 -38.22 2.63 -6.92
N SER A 91 -38.07 3.96 -6.87
CA SER A 91 -37.14 4.67 -7.75
C SER A 91 -35.69 4.51 -7.30
N ILE A 92 -35.45 4.34 -6.00
CA ILE A 92 -34.16 3.96 -5.41
C ILE A 92 -34.37 3.14 -4.13
N GLU A 93 -33.47 2.19 -3.88
CA GLU A 93 -33.36 1.41 -2.65
C GLU A 93 -31.96 1.63 -2.08
N GLY A 94 -31.82 2.19 -0.88
CA GLY A 94 -30.49 2.54 -0.38
C GLY A 94 -30.44 3.08 1.04
N TYR A 95 -29.23 3.43 1.48
CA TYR A 95 -29.00 3.97 2.82
C TYR A 95 -29.12 5.50 2.84
N VAL A 96 -29.67 6.03 3.92
CA VAL A 96 -29.61 7.45 4.26
C VAL A 96 -28.20 7.78 4.75
N MET A 97 -27.36 8.29 3.85
CA MET A 97 -25.93 8.53 4.10
C MET A 97 -25.64 9.90 4.71
N GLU A 98 -26.48 10.89 4.42
CA GLU A 98 -26.30 12.25 4.92
C GLU A 98 -27.66 12.91 5.17
N MET A 99 -27.72 13.83 6.13
CA MET A 99 -28.91 14.60 6.45
C MET A 99 -28.57 16.09 6.61
N ASP A 100 -29.29 16.90 5.84
CA ASP A 100 -29.31 18.37 5.92
C ASP A 100 -30.64 18.84 6.57
N GLU A 101 -30.77 20.13 6.91
CA GLU A 101 -31.94 20.68 7.61
C GLU A 101 -33.32 20.30 7.01
N ASP A 102 -33.40 20.11 5.69
CA ASP A 102 -34.63 19.77 4.95
C ASP A 102 -34.46 18.68 3.88
N ARG A 103 -33.30 18.01 3.83
CA ARG A 103 -32.98 17.04 2.79
C ARG A 103 -32.20 15.84 3.32
N ILE A 104 -32.31 14.72 2.63
CA ILE A 104 -31.52 13.51 2.89
C ILE A 104 -30.79 13.06 1.62
N LEU A 105 -29.60 12.51 1.77
CA LEU A 105 -28.88 11.83 0.70
C LEU A 105 -29.14 10.33 0.83
N VAL A 106 -29.74 9.73 -0.21
CA VAL A 106 -29.92 8.28 -0.30
C VAL A 106 -28.98 7.73 -1.35
N VAL A 107 -28.20 6.71 -0.98
CA VAL A 107 -27.20 6.07 -1.84
C VAL A 107 -27.47 4.58 -1.94
N GLU A 108 -27.56 4.09 -3.18
CA GLU A 108 -27.71 2.67 -3.49
C GLU A 108 -26.35 1.97 -3.33
N PRO A 109 -26.26 0.88 -2.54
CA PRO A 109 -25.00 0.17 -2.29
C PRO A 109 -24.54 -0.68 -3.48
N GLU A 110 -25.43 -0.96 -4.44
CA GLU A 110 -25.11 -1.72 -5.65
C GLU A 110 -24.90 -0.81 -6.86
N LEU A 111 -24.02 -1.22 -7.77
CA LEU A 111 -23.80 -0.51 -9.02
C LEU A 111 -25.03 -0.67 -9.94
N SER A 112 -25.46 0.44 -10.53
CA SER A 112 -26.45 0.41 -11.61
C SER A 112 -25.88 -0.25 -12.88
N ASP A 113 -26.75 -0.50 -13.87
CA ASP A 113 -26.39 -1.06 -15.19
C ASP A 113 -25.30 -0.27 -15.94
N ASN A 114 -25.00 0.96 -15.52
CA ASN A 114 -23.96 1.82 -16.11
C ASN A 114 -22.64 1.80 -15.31
N ASP A 115 -22.45 0.85 -14.40
CA ASP A 115 -21.28 0.74 -13.52
C ASP A 115 -21.07 2.01 -12.67
N GLN A 116 -22.16 2.62 -12.20
CA GLN A 116 -22.13 3.80 -11.31
C GLN A 116 -23.11 3.62 -10.16
N TYR A 117 -22.72 4.07 -8.96
CA TYR A 117 -23.62 4.13 -7.81
C TYR A 117 -24.66 5.25 -7.97
N GLN A 118 -25.91 4.93 -7.67
CA GLN A 118 -26.98 5.92 -7.67
C GLN A 118 -27.00 6.67 -6.34
N ALA A 119 -26.97 8.00 -6.41
CA ALA A 119 -27.04 8.88 -5.26
C ALA A 119 -28.02 10.02 -5.54
N VAL A 120 -28.98 10.23 -4.63
CA VAL A 120 -30.04 11.23 -4.81
C VAL A 120 -30.27 12.02 -3.53
N TRP A 121 -30.20 13.34 -3.64
CA TRP A 121 -30.65 14.28 -2.62
C TRP A 121 -32.17 14.46 -2.71
N TYR A 122 -32.87 14.06 -1.65
CA TYR A 122 -34.31 14.15 -1.54
C TYR A 122 -34.76 15.31 -0.66
N SER A 123 -35.80 16.00 -1.11
CA SER A 123 -36.52 17.05 -0.38
C SER A 123 -37.93 16.58 0.04
N ASP A 124 -38.62 17.39 0.86
CA ASP A 124 -39.94 17.08 1.42
C ASP A 124 -39.94 15.82 2.31
N VAL A 125 -38.86 15.64 3.06
CA VAL A 125 -38.61 14.47 3.93
C VAL A 125 -39.63 14.42 5.08
N PRO A 126 -40.38 13.31 5.25
CA PRO A 126 -41.30 13.16 6.37
C PRO A 126 -40.57 13.01 7.71
N ASP A 127 -41.28 13.31 8.81
CA ASP A 127 -40.76 13.10 10.15
C ASP A 127 -40.44 11.61 10.41
N GLY A 128 -39.32 11.32 11.09
CA GLY A 128 -38.95 9.98 11.52
C GLY A 128 -37.92 9.27 10.64
N ILE A 129 -37.42 9.93 9.60
CA ILE A 129 -36.23 9.49 8.87
C ILE A 129 -34.97 9.84 9.67
N GLU A 130 -34.05 8.89 9.77
CA GLU A 130 -32.79 9.01 10.50
C GLU A 130 -31.62 8.52 9.61
N MET A 131 -30.43 9.05 9.86
CA MET A 131 -29.20 8.62 9.20
C MET A 131 -28.92 7.13 9.46
N GLY A 132 -28.36 6.45 8.46
CA GLY A 132 -28.07 5.02 8.49
C GLY A 132 -29.27 4.10 8.18
N GLN A 133 -30.49 4.63 8.01
CA GLN A 133 -31.65 3.82 7.66
C GLN A 133 -31.56 3.32 6.21
N PHE A 134 -31.99 2.08 5.97
CA PHE A 134 -32.27 1.59 4.63
C PHE A 134 -33.70 1.93 4.23
N VAL A 135 -33.88 2.58 3.08
CA VAL A 135 -35.16 3.14 2.64
C VAL A 135 -35.46 2.79 1.18
N TYR A 136 -36.75 2.64 0.90
CA TYR A 136 -37.32 2.57 -0.45
C TYR A 136 -37.97 3.91 -0.76
N VAL A 137 -37.57 4.57 -1.84
CA VAL A 137 -38.07 5.92 -2.19
C VAL A 137 -38.70 5.93 -3.58
N TRP A 138 -39.89 6.51 -3.70
CA TRP A 138 -40.58 6.75 -4.95
C TRP A 138 -40.61 8.24 -5.29
N HIS A 139 -40.32 8.58 -6.55
CA HIS A 139 -40.44 9.94 -7.07
C HIS A 139 -40.84 9.97 -8.56
N GLU A 140 -41.61 10.98 -8.98
CA GLU A 140 -42.06 11.13 -10.38
C GLU A 140 -41.01 11.80 -11.30
N GLY A 141 -39.96 12.42 -10.76
CA GLY A 141 -38.89 13.06 -11.55
C GLY A 141 -37.67 13.50 -10.75
N GLN A 142 -36.55 13.75 -11.43
CA GLN A 142 -35.29 14.20 -10.85
C GLN A 142 -34.57 15.23 -11.72
N GLU A 143 -33.68 16.02 -11.14
CA GLU A 143 -32.76 16.90 -11.87
C GLU A 143 -31.56 16.11 -12.43
N GLU A 144 -31.06 16.54 -13.59
CA GLU A 144 -29.86 15.96 -14.23
C GLU A 144 -28.58 16.52 -13.57
N SER A 145 -28.29 16.09 -12.34
CA SER A 145 -27.05 16.37 -11.59
C SER A 145 -26.48 15.09 -10.94
N TYR A 146 -25.25 15.16 -10.43
CA TYR A 146 -24.68 14.12 -9.57
C TYR A 146 -24.15 14.73 -8.26
N PRO A 147 -24.63 14.29 -7.08
CA PRO A 147 -25.83 13.48 -6.89
C PRO A 147 -27.07 14.09 -7.55
N ALA A 148 -28.04 13.25 -7.94
CA ALA A 148 -29.30 13.74 -8.50
C ALA A 148 -30.13 14.44 -7.42
N GLN A 149 -31.15 15.19 -7.81
CA GLN A 149 -32.04 15.88 -6.87
C GLN A 149 -33.50 15.59 -7.18
N ALA A 150 -34.30 15.27 -6.16
CA ALA A 150 -35.72 14.95 -6.29
C ALA A 150 -36.53 15.36 -5.04
N SER A 151 -37.86 15.30 -5.16
CA SER A 151 -38.79 15.44 -4.04
C SER A 151 -39.45 14.09 -3.78
N ILE A 152 -39.65 13.74 -2.51
CA ILE A 152 -40.23 12.45 -2.14
C ILE A 152 -41.73 12.47 -2.41
N ASP A 153 -42.21 11.50 -3.19
CA ASP A 153 -43.65 11.22 -3.31
C ASP A 153 -44.09 10.22 -2.24
N GLU A 154 -43.29 9.16 -2.04
CA GLU A 154 -43.46 8.13 -1.01
C GLU A 154 -42.11 7.61 -0.53
N ILE A 155 -41.99 7.28 0.75
CA ILE A 155 -40.81 6.66 1.35
C ILE A 155 -41.24 5.60 2.36
N GLU A 156 -40.65 4.42 2.25
CA GLU A 156 -40.83 3.30 3.17
C GLU A 156 -39.49 2.97 3.83
N ILE A 157 -39.50 2.82 5.16
CA ILE A 157 -38.32 2.46 5.93
C ILE A 157 -38.28 0.94 6.05
N GLN A 158 -37.17 0.32 5.67
CA GLN A 158 -36.93 -1.08 6.00
C GLN A 158 -36.57 -1.15 7.49
N GLU A 159 -37.43 -1.77 8.30
CA GLU A 159 -37.15 -1.96 9.73
C GLU A 159 -35.84 -2.77 9.91
N SER A 160 -34.84 -2.15 10.54
CA SER A 160 -33.59 -2.84 10.88
C SER A 160 -33.82 -3.76 12.07
N GLU A 161 -33.60 -5.06 11.88
CA GLU A 161 -33.60 -6.02 12.99
C GLU A 161 -32.23 -6.02 13.67
N THR A 162 -32.21 -6.20 15.00
CA THR A 162 -30.97 -6.47 15.73
C THR A 162 -30.42 -7.81 15.28
N VAL A 163 -29.13 -7.85 14.93
CA VAL A 163 -28.43 -9.11 14.62
C VAL A 163 -28.35 -9.95 15.90
N ASP A 164 -28.43 -11.28 15.76
CA ASP A 164 -28.27 -12.19 16.90
C ASP A 164 -26.97 -11.88 17.65
N GLU A 165 -27.06 -11.69 18.97
CA GLU A 165 -25.95 -11.36 19.88
C GLU A 165 -25.42 -9.91 19.83
N SER A 166 -26.02 -9.04 19.01
CA SER A 166 -25.73 -7.60 18.97
C SER A 166 -26.72 -6.78 19.81
N ASN A 167 -26.24 -5.70 20.43
CA ASN A 167 -27.05 -4.68 21.11
C ASN A 167 -27.53 -3.57 20.16
N LEU A 168 -26.86 -3.40 19.02
CA LEU A 168 -27.19 -2.42 18.00
C LEU A 168 -27.93 -3.06 16.82
N THR A 169 -28.67 -2.22 16.09
CA THR A 169 -29.11 -2.51 14.73
C THR A 169 -28.05 -2.08 13.73
N GLU A 170 -28.14 -2.59 12.51
CA GLU A 170 -27.30 -2.13 11.38
C GLU A 170 -27.40 -0.61 11.19
N GLN A 171 -28.60 -0.05 11.30
CA GLN A 171 -28.86 1.40 11.28
C GLN A 171 -28.05 2.13 12.37
N GLU A 172 -28.11 1.66 13.62
CA GLU A 172 -27.44 2.33 14.75
C GLU A 172 -25.90 2.27 14.61
N ALA A 173 -25.37 1.14 14.13
CA ALA A 173 -23.94 0.98 13.87
C ALA A 173 -23.47 1.93 12.75
N LEU A 174 -24.18 1.95 11.61
CA LEU A 174 -23.85 2.83 10.49
C LEU A 174 -23.98 4.31 10.85
N ASN A 175 -25.05 4.70 11.54
CA ASN A 175 -25.22 6.08 12.03
C ASN A 175 -24.07 6.51 12.95
N THR A 176 -23.63 5.62 13.84
CA THR A 176 -22.49 5.89 14.73
C THR A 176 -21.19 6.11 13.96
N ALA A 177 -20.93 5.29 12.94
CA ALA A 177 -19.76 5.42 12.06
C ALA A 177 -19.78 6.75 11.29
N LEU A 178 -20.90 7.08 10.65
CA LEU A 178 -21.07 8.30 9.85
C LEU A 178 -21.02 9.58 10.70
N SER A 179 -21.55 9.55 11.93
CA SER A 179 -21.60 10.72 12.81
C SER A 179 -20.27 11.04 13.51
N SER A 180 -19.34 10.09 13.55
CA SER A 180 -18.11 10.17 14.34
C SER A 180 -16.85 10.41 13.50
N THR A 181 -16.96 10.30 12.17
CA THR A 181 -15.86 10.48 11.22
C THR A 181 -16.13 11.69 10.35
N ASP A 182 -15.11 12.50 10.09
CA ASP A 182 -15.23 13.68 9.24
C ASP A 182 -14.86 13.31 7.81
N PHE A 183 -15.76 13.55 6.86
CA PHE A 183 -15.61 13.17 5.46
C PHE A 183 -15.66 14.39 4.52
N GLU A 184 -15.27 15.58 5.00
CA GLU A 184 -15.43 16.85 4.26
C GLU A 184 -14.83 16.84 2.84
N ASP A 185 -13.87 15.96 2.56
CA ASP A 185 -13.18 15.85 1.27
C ASP A 185 -13.77 14.78 0.31
N THR A 186 -14.73 13.97 0.76
CA THR A 186 -15.33 12.89 -0.07
C THR A 186 -16.71 13.29 -0.58
N GLU A 187 -16.88 13.38 -1.91
CA GLU A 187 -18.12 13.90 -2.52
C GLU A 187 -19.35 13.01 -2.28
N VAL A 188 -19.21 11.68 -2.36
CA VAL A 188 -20.30 10.70 -2.12
C VAL A 188 -19.70 9.42 -1.53
N LEU A 189 -20.22 9.01 -0.37
CA LEU A 189 -19.88 7.74 0.27
C LEU A 189 -20.91 6.67 -0.05
N VAL A 190 -20.42 5.45 -0.23
CA VAL A 190 -21.22 4.27 -0.53
C VAL A 190 -20.93 3.21 0.52
N VAL A 191 -21.98 2.60 1.07
CA VAL A 191 -21.84 1.44 1.95
C VAL A 191 -21.46 0.23 1.11
N ASP A 192 -20.27 -0.31 1.34
CA ASP A 192 -19.83 -1.58 0.75
C ASP A 192 -20.34 -2.76 1.57
N SER A 193 -20.15 -2.70 2.88
CA SER A 193 -20.60 -3.73 3.81
C SER A 193 -20.80 -3.20 5.22
N VAL A 194 -21.78 -3.78 5.91
CA VAL A 194 -22.00 -3.62 7.35
C VAL A 194 -22.11 -5.01 7.94
N SER A 195 -21.19 -5.37 8.83
CA SER A 195 -21.14 -6.71 9.39
C SER A 195 -20.85 -6.69 10.88
N PHE A 196 -21.46 -7.60 11.63
CA PHE A 196 -21.25 -7.75 13.07
C PHE A 196 -20.40 -8.98 13.36
N ASP A 197 -19.30 -8.79 14.09
CA ASP A 197 -18.49 -9.86 14.65
C ASP A 197 -18.90 -10.13 16.10
N SER A 198 -19.62 -11.23 16.31
CA SER A 198 -20.06 -11.66 17.64
C SER A 198 -18.91 -12.07 18.58
N ASP A 199 -17.74 -12.46 18.06
CA ASP A 199 -16.61 -12.87 18.90
C ASP A 199 -15.94 -11.68 19.57
N SER A 200 -15.93 -10.52 18.90
CA SER A 200 -15.32 -9.27 19.37
C SER A 200 -16.34 -8.23 19.86
N SER A 201 -17.63 -8.42 19.59
CA SER A 201 -18.70 -7.43 19.80
C SER A 201 -18.43 -6.12 19.05
N ILE A 202 -17.96 -6.24 17.81
CA ILE A 202 -17.59 -5.11 16.95
C ILE A 202 -18.44 -5.17 15.68
N TRP A 203 -18.96 -4.01 15.28
CA TRP A 203 -19.46 -3.79 13.93
C TRP A 203 -18.34 -3.28 13.04
N GLU A 204 -18.16 -3.88 11.88
CA GLU A 204 -17.25 -3.45 10.83
C GLU A 204 -18.08 -2.85 9.69
N ILE A 205 -17.85 -1.57 9.41
CA ILE A 205 -18.51 -0.80 8.37
C ILE A 205 -17.46 -0.43 7.32
N SER A 206 -17.58 -0.95 6.11
CA SER A 206 -16.71 -0.58 5.00
C SER A 206 -17.43 0.39 4.06
N LEU A 207 -16.73 1.48 3.73
CA LEU A 207 -17.22 2.56 2.89
C LEU A 207 -16.30 2.72 1.67
N ASN A 208 -16.91 2.88 0.50
CA ASN A 208 -16.26 3.21 -0.75
C ASN A 208 -16.63 4.64 -1.18
N ASP A 209 -15.86 5.21 -2.11
CA ASP A 209 -16.25 6.39 -2.86
C ASP A 209 -17.18 6.02 -4.03
N SER A 210 -17.63 7.03 -4.77
CA SER A 210 -18.45 6.84 -5.98
C SER A 210 -17.75 6.11 -7.14
N GLU A 211 -16.42 5.95 -7.10
CA GLU A 211 -15.64 5.17 -8.07
C GLU A 211 -15.46 3.70 -7.65
N GLY A 212 -15.88 3.33 -6.44
CA GLY A 212 -15.72 2.00 -5.88
C GLY A 212 -14.35 1.77 -5.23
N THR A 213 -13.58 2.84 -4.99
CA THR A 213 -12.33 2.77 -4.23
C THR A 213 -12.66 2.76 -2.75
N SER A 214 -12.06 1.84 -1.98
CA SER A 214 -12.25 1.81 -0.53
C SER A 214 -11.70 3.08 0.12
N VAL A 215 -12.56 3.77 0.87
CA VAL A 215 -12.27 5.04 1.54
C VAL A 215 -11.96 4.81 3.01
N SER A 216 -12.72 3.94 3.67
CA SER A 216 -12.57 3.70 5.10
C SER A 216 -13.20 2.39 5.55
N THR A 217 -12.61 1.77 6.57
CA THR A 217 -13.24 0.72 7.36
C THR A 217 -13.32 1.22 8.80
N ILE A 218 -14.54 1.36 9.32
CA ILE A 218 -14.82 1.89 10.64
C ILE A 218 -15.30 0.77 11.54
N GLN A 219 -14.68 0.64 12.71
CA GLN A 219 -15.12 -0.29 13.74
C GLN A 219 -15.99 0.43 14.78
N VAL A 220 -17.16 -0.13 15.10
CA VAL A 220 -18.06 0.40 16.13
C VAL A 220 -18.24 -0.62 17.24
N ASP A 221 -17.97 -0.21 18.49
CA ASP A 221 -18.16 -1.03 19.68
C ASP A 221 -19.65 -1.18 19.98
N ASP A 222 -20.15 -2.41 19.87
CA ASP A 222 -21.57 -2.73 20.04
C ASP A 222 -22.10 -2.43 21.45
N GLU A 223 -21.27 -2.60 22.48
CA GLU A 223 -21.70 -2.37 23.86
C GLU A 223 -21.69 -0.88 24.23
N LYS A 224 -20.76 -0.10 23.64
CA LYS A 224 -20.58 1.31 23.95
C LYS A 224 -21.30 2.25 23.00
N ASN A 225 -21.67 1.79 21.81
CA ASN A 225 -22.21 2.60 20.72
C ASN A 225 -21.30 3.80 20.40
N THR A 226 -20.03 3.51 20.21
CA THR A 226 -18.99 4.49 19.85
C THR A 226 -18.07 3.86 18.83
N VAL A 227 -17.54 4.66 17.91
CA VAL A 227 -16.41 4.22 17.08
C VAL A 227 -15.31 3.73 18.01
N VAL A 228 -14.75 2.57 17.71
CA VAL A 228 -13.48 2.14 18.28
C VAL A 228 -12.47 3.09 17.70
N GLU A 229 -12.13 4.12 18.49
CA GLU A 229 -10.86 4.78 18.32
C GLU A 229 -9.85 3.63 18.36
N GLU A 230 -9.22 3.34 17.23
CA GLU A 230 -7.92 2.73 17.28
C GLU A 230 -7.13 3.70 18.17
N GLU A 231 -7.06 3.39 19.47
CA GLU A 231 -5.78 3.47 20.13
C GLU A 231 -4.91 2.61 19.21
N GLU A 232 -4.35 3.23 18.17
CA GLU A 232 -3.02 2.89 17.74
C GLU A 232 -2.26 2.92 19.05
N GLU A 233 -2.18 1.77 19.71
CA GLU A 233 -1.11 1.50 20.62
C GLU A 233 0.10 1.72 19.73
N SER A 234 0.59 2.97 19.69
CA SER A 234 1.85 3.27 19.06
C SER A 234 2.79 2.39 19.85
N PHE A 235 3.11 1.22 19.28
CA PHE A 235 3.98 0.25 19.93
C PHE A 235 5.37 0.87 20.18
N PHE A 236 5.58 2.03 19.57
CA PHE A 236 6.58 3.00 19.88
C PHE A 236 6.52 3.51 21.33
N ASP A 237 7.29 2.85 22.19
CA ASP A 237 7.67 3.39 23.48
C ASP A 237 8.57 4.63 23.28
N TYR A 238 8.00 5.82 23.47
CA TYR A 238 8.73 7.09 23.42
C TYR A 238 9.72 7.25 24.58
N GLU A 239 9.56 6.55 25.71
CA GLU A 239 10.37 6.73 26.93
C GLU A 239 11.90 6.64 26.67
N PRO A 240 12.42 5.69 25.86
CA PRO A 240 13.83 5.65 25.50
C PRO A 240 14.29 6.73 24.50
N TYR A 241 13.38 7.30 23.70
CA TYR A 241 13.72 8.16 22.56
C TYR A 241 13.37 9.64 22.75
N GLY A 242 12.68 9.98 23.85
CA GLY A 242 12.38 11.35 24.23
C GLY A 242 10.89 11.65 24.20
N LYS A 243 10.51 12.76 23.56
CA LYS A 243 9.10 13.17 23.40
C LYS A 243 8.70 13.04 21.92
N PRO A 244 7.40 12.91 21.60
CA PRO A 244 6.92 12.97 20.23
C PRO A 244 7.39 14.25 19.52
N PHE A 245 7.77 14.10 18.26
CA PHE A 245 8.20 15.20 17.39
C PHE A 245 7.19 15.44 16.26
N THR A 246 5.94 15.69 16.66
CA THR A 246 4.75 15.74 15.79
C THR A 246 4.87 16.62 14.54
N LYS A 247 5.67 17.69 14.57
CA LYS A 247 5.84 18.53 13.38
C LYS A 247 6.64 17.81 12.28
N LEU A 248 7.75 17.20 12.66
CA LEU A 248 8.56 16.43 11.74
C LEU A 248 7.84 15.16 11.29
N GLU A 249 7.04 14.56 12.17
CA GLU A 249 6.16 13.44 11.83
C GLU A 249 5.20 13.79 10.68
N ILE A 250 4.50 14.92 10.77
CA ILE A 250 3.63 15.42 9.68
C ILE A 250 4.44 15.60 8.38
N ASP A 251 5.59 16.28 8.43
CA ASP A 251 6.40 16.51 7.23
C ASP A 251 6.89 15.19 6.59
N VAL A 252 7.20 14.17 7.40
CA VAL A 252 7.60 12.85 6.89
C VAL A 252 6.41 12.14 6.25
N VAL A 253 5.21 12.20 6.86
CA VAL A 253 3.99 11.63 6.26
C VAL A 253 3.64 12.32 4.95
N GLU A 254 3.72 13.66 4.88
CA GLU A 254 3.52 14.40 3.64
C GLU A 254 4.53 13.98 2.56
N ALA A 255 5.81 13.81 2.94
CA ALA A 255 6.84 13.31 2.04
C ALA A 255 6.58 11.86 1.58
N MET A 256 5.97 11.01 2.41
CA MET A 256 5.55 9.66 2.04
C MET A 256 4.34 9.63 1.11
N GLN A 257 3.59 10.73 0.97
CA GLN A 257 2.45 10.84 0.05
C GLN A 257 2.84 11.45 -1.31
N ASP A 258 4.00 12.09 -1.40
CA ASP A 258 4.51 12.68 -2.63
C ASP A 258 5.13 11.60 -3.53
N SER A 259 4.50 11.33 -4.67
CA SER A 259 4.96 10.32 -5.65
C SER A 259 6.36 10.56 -6.20
N GLU A 260 6.87 11.79 -6.15
CA GLU A 260 8.23 12.10 -6.59
C GLU A 260 9.27 11.84 -5.49
N ASN A 261 8.84 11.62 -4.25
CA ASN A 261 9.72 11.43 -3.11
C ASN A 261 10.14 9.97 -2.95
N ILE A 262 11.43 9.76 -2.65
CA ILE A 262 11.98 8.43 -2.41
C ILE A 262 11.27 7.69 -1.26
N LEU A 263 10.74 8.40 -0.26
CA LEU A 263 9.98 7.80 0.83
C LEU A 263 8.72 7.12 0.33
N ASN A 264 7.95 7.75 -0.56
CA ASN A 264 6.78 7.13 -1.20
C ASN A 264 7.16 5.95 -2.11
N GLN A 265 8.20 6.14 -2.91
CA GLN A 265 8.65 5.13 -3.88
C GLN A 265 9.14 3.84 -3.20
N LEU A 266 9.70 3.96 -1.98
CA LEU A 266 10.19 2.84 -1.20
C LEU A 266 9.17 2.32 -0.19
N SER A 267 8.22 3.15 0.26
CA SER A 267 7.28 2.75 1.30
C SER A 267 6.38 1.63 0.82
N GLY A 268 5.85 1.71 -0.42
CA GLY A 268 4.71 0.87 -0.77
C GLY A 268 3.60 1.10 0.24
N ASP A 269 3.21 0.04 0.96
CA ASP A 269 2.25 0.09 2.08
C ASP A 269 2.88 0.45 3.43
N ALA A 270 4.21 0.57 3.53
CA ALA A 270 4.89 0.84 4.79
C ALA A 270 4.50 2.21 5.35
N THR A 271 4.19 2.23 6.65
CA THR A 271 3.82 3.45 7.36
C THR A 271 4.95 3.99 8.24
N LEU A 272 4.84 5.26 8.64
CA LEU A 272 5.66 5.85 9.68
C LEU A 272 5.04 5.51 11.04
N ASN A 273 5.75 4.75 11.89
CA ASN A 273 5.24 4.39 13.22
C ASN A 273 5.29 5.57 14.18
N ALA A 274 6.41 6.31 14.18
CA ALA A 274 6.61 7.43 15.09
C ALA A 274 7.85 8.28 14.74
N VAL A 275 7.82 9.54 15.18
CA VAL A 275 9.02 10.38 15.27
C VAL A 275 9.18 10.92 16.70
N ALA A 276 10.37 10.72 17.26
CA ALA A 276 10.71 11.21 18.60
C ALA A 276 11.95 12.10 18.58
N ILE A 277 12.05 13.00 19.55
CA ILE A 277 13.23 13.83 19.77
C ILE A 277 13.58 13.90 21.26
N ASP A 278 14.86 13.69 21.58
CA ASP A 278 15.38 13.78 22.95
C ASP A 278 15.84 15.20 23.33
N GLU A 279 16.25 15.41 24.58
CA GLU A 279 16.70 16.73 25.07
C GLU A 279 18.01 17.22 24.42
N LYS A 280 18.74 16.36 23.71
CA LYS A 280 19.99 16.69 23.03
C LYS A 280 19.80 17.01 21.56
N GLY A 281 18.57 16.88 21.03
CA GLY A 281 18.29 17.05 19.61
C GLY A 281 18.52 15.79 18.79
N THR A 282 18.58 14.62 19.42
CA THR A 282 18.62 13.33 18.73
C THR A 282 17.22 12.96 18.27
N VAL A 283 16.99 12.97 16.96
CA VAL A 283 15.75 12.54 16.32
C VAL A 283 15.80 11.03 16.08
N THR A 284 14.72 10.33 16.40
CA THR A 284 14.52 8.92 16.05
C THR A 284 13.25 8.80 15.21
N MET A 285 13.38 8.31 13.98
CA MET A 285 12.27 7.96 13.11
C MET A 285 12.14 6.44 13.07
N ASP A 286 10.94 5.93 13.28
CA ASP A 286 10.63 4.51 13.19
C ASP A 286 9.60 4.28 12.09
N PHE A 287 9.93 3.40 11.17
CA PHE A 287 9.08 3.02 10.05
C PHE A 287 8.66 1.57 10.18
N GLU A 288 7.57 1.19 9.53
CA GLU A 288 7.36 -0.20 9.16
C GLU A 288 8.43 -0.66 8.15
N PRO A 289 8.77 -1.95 8.12
CA PRO A 289 9.75 -2.45 7.17
C PRO A 289 9.26 -2.21 5.74
N PHE A 290 10.10 -1.59 4.91
CA PHE A 290 9.85 -1.52 3.48
C PHE A 290 9.85 -2.93 2.88
N GLU A 291 8.86 -3.23 2.03
CA GLU A 291 8.67 -4.58 1.46
C GLU A 291 9.82 -5.01 0.54
N GLU A 292 10.50 -4.04 -0.07
CA GLU A 292 11.55 -4.28 -1.07
C GLU A 292 12.95 -4.01 -0.51
N SER A 293 13.93 -4.79 -0.99
CA SER A 293 15.34 -4.52 -0.75
C SER A 293 15.76 -3.25 -1.51
N ILE A 294 16.29 -2.26 -0.79
CA ILE A 294 16.80 -1.03 -1.42
C ILE A 294 18.22 -1.18 -1.94
N THR A 295 18.47 -0.58 -3.10
CA THR A 295 19.78 -0.46 -3.74
C THR A 295 20.66 0.57 -3.01
N SER A 296 21.98 0.56 -3.28
CA SER A 296 22.91 1.54 -2.70
C SER A 296 22.56 3.00 -3.04
N GLY A 297 22.04 3.25 -4.25
CA GLY A 297 21.62 4.58 -4.67
C GLY A 297 20.40 5.06 -3.87
N GLU A 298 19.38 4.19 -3.75
CA GLU A 298 18.18 4.47 -2.96
C GLU A 298 18.51 4.66 -1.47
N LYS A 299 19.46 3.90 -0.93
CA LYS A 299 19.99 4.12 0.43
C LYS A 299 20.53 5.54 0.59
N GLY A 300 21.29 6.03 -0.39
CA GLY A 300 21.86 7.37 -0.39
C GLY A 300 20.78 8.46 -0.44
N GLU A 301 19.82 8.29 -1.36
CA GLU A 301 18.70 9.23 -1.56
C GLU A 301 17.74 9.26 -0.37
N LEU A 302 17.39 8.10 0.18
CA LEU A 302 16.60 7.98 1.41
C LEU A 302 17.30 8.67 2.59
N THR A 303 18.60 8.40 2.76
CA THR A 303 19.41 9.03 3.82
C THR A 303 19.41 10.55 3.67
N GLN A 304 19.55 11.07 2.45
CA GLN A 304 19.52 12.50 2.17
C GLN A 304 18.13 13.10 2.45
N THR A 305 17.07 12.45 2.01
CA THR A 305 15.69 12.92 2.22
C THR A 305 15.35 13.01 3.70
N ILE A 306 15.65 11.94 4.47
CA ILE A 306 15.47 11.91 5.92
C ILE A 306 16.27 13.02 6.60
N ALA A 307 17.50 13.25 6.16
CA ALA A 307 18.34 14.32 6.66
C ALA A 307 17.75 15.71 6.41
N GLU A 308 17.29 15.97 5.19
CA GLU A 308 16.72 17.25 4.78
C GLU A 308 15.45 17.57 5.58
N LEU A 309 14.55 16.59 5.75
CA LEU A 309 13.35 16.72 6.57
C LEU A 309 13.72 17.02 8.03
N ALA A 310 14.58 16.21 8.63
CA ALA A 310 14.92 16.36 10.04
C ALA A 310 15.67 17.66 10.36
N PHE A 311 16.62 18.05 9.51
CA PHE A 311 17.47 19.23 9.73
C PHE A 311 16.85 20.54 9.27
N ALA A 312 15.64 20.51 8.70
CA ALA A 312 14.79 21.70 8.58
C ALA A 312 14.45 22.32 9.96
N TYR A 313 14.58 21.53 11.03
CA TYR A 313 14.33 21.94 12.41
C TYR A 313 15.64 22.26 13.16
N ASP A 314 15.74 23.47 13.72
CA ASP A 314 16.91 23.93 14.46
C ASP A 314 17.20 23.09 15.71
N GLU A 315 16.18 22.47 16.32
CA GLU A 315 16.35 21.55 17.45
C GLU A 315 16.95 20.19 17.10
N SER A 316 17.01 19.81 15.81
CA SER A 316 17.59 18.54 15.36
C SER A 316 19.10 18.65 15.16
N GLU A 317 19.85 17.83 15.89
CA GLU A 317 21.31 17.77 15.87
C GLU A 317 21.80 16.48 15.18
N GLU A 318 21.10 15.37 15.39
CA GLU A 318 21.39 14.07 14.77
C GLU A 318 20.10 13.26 14.54
N VAL A 319 20.12 12.34 13.58
CA VAL A 319 18.95 11.52 13.19
C VAL A 319 19.32 10.05 13.17
N TYR A 320 18.44 9.24 13.76
CA TYR A 320 18.42 7.79 13.70
C TYR A 320 17.16 7.32 12.98
N VAL A 321 17.33 6.29 12.16
CA VAL A 321 16.23 5.59 11.49
C VAL A 321 16.22 4.16 11.99
N GLN A 322 15.04 3.63 12.27
CA GLN A 322 14.83 2.26 12.68
C GLN A 322 13.56 1.69 12.05
N PHE A 323 13.45 0.35 12.07
CA PHE A 323 12.24 -0.35 11.65
C PHE A 323 11.72 -1.21 12.80
N GLU A 324 10.41 -1.18 13.03
CA GLU A 324 9.72 -1.91 14.11
C GLU A 324 10.40 -1.76 15.48
N GLY A 325 10.85 -0.55 15.83
CA GLY A 325 11.55 -0.25 17.07
C GLY A 325 12.92 -0.93 17.20
N SER A 326 13.49 -1.43 16.10
CA SER A 326 14.77 -2.13 16.06
C SER A 326 15.76 -1.52 15.07
N SER A 327 16.78 -0.86 15.63
CA SER A 327 17.98 -0.46 14.86
C SER A 327 18.73 -1.65 14.23
N GLU A 328 18.55 -2.89 14.72
CA GLU A 328 19.15 -4.08 14.09
C GLU A 328 18.44 -4.46 12.79
N ALA A 329 17.12 -4.26 12.71
CA ALA A 329 16.36 -4.46 11.47
C ALA A 329 16.79 -3.46 10.39
N PHE A 330 16.95 -2.18 10.77
CA PHE A 330 17.51 -1.15 9.89
C PHE A 330 18.94 -1.46 9.46
N ARG A 331 19.78 -2.00 10.35
CA ARG A 331 21.15 -2.39 10.01
C ARG A 331 21.18 -3.49 8.95
N ASP A 332 20.37 -4.53 9.14
CA ASP A 332 20.31 -5.66 8.23
C ASP A 332 19.70 -5.24 6.88
N TYR A 333 18.76 -4.29 6.88
CA TYR A 333 18.17 -3.68 5.69
C TYR A 333 19.15 -2.76 4.92
N MET A 334 19.89 -1.89 5.61
CA MET A 334 20.88 -1.00 5.01
C MET A 334 22.20 -1.69 4.66
N GLU A 335 22.41 -2.94 5.08
CA GLU A 335 23.70 -3.66 5.01
C GLU A 335 24.88 -2.89 5.67
N ALA A 336 24.59 -1.98 6.61
CA ALA A 336 25.59 -1.14 7.23
C ALA A 336 26.32 -1.86 8.38
N GLU A 337 27.66 -1.76 8.46
CA GLU A 337 28.40 -2.35 9.60
C GLU A 337 28.11 -1.64 10.95
N ALA A 338 27.53 -0.43 10.91
CA ALA A 338 27.01 0.30 12.07
C ALA A 338 25.93 1.32 11.65
N VAL A 339 24.86 1.45 12.43
CA VAL A 339 23.90 2.57 12.33
C VAL A 339 24.61 3.82 12.87
N THR A 340 25.39 4.48 12.03
CA THR A 340 25.94 5.78 12.38
C THR A 340 24.83 6.82 12.25
N PRO A 341 24.58 7.64 13.28
CA PRO A 341 23.61 8.72 13.16
C PRO A 341 23.97 9.64 11.99
N ILE A 342 22.95 10.09 11.29
CA ILE A 342 23.09 11.19 10.35
C ILE A 342 23.30 12.44 11.20
N THR A 343 24.38 13.18 10.98
CA THR A 343 24.65 14.43 11.69
C THR A 343 24.79 15.56 10.68
N ARG A 344 24.52 16.80 11.09
CA ARG A 344 24.75 18.00 10.26
C ARG A 344 26.19 18.04 9.72
N ASP A 345 27.16 17.74 10.57
CA ASP A 345 28.58 17.71 10.20
C ASP A 345 28.90 16.58 9.20
N ASN A 346 28.22 15.43 9.27
CA ASN A 346 28.42 14.33 8.31
C ASN A 346 27.85 14.68 6.93
N LEU A 347 26.78 15.47 6.86
CA LEU A 347 26.23 16.00 5.60
C LEU A 347 27.16 17.04 4.96
N GLU A 348 27.77 17.91 5.78
CA GLU A 348 28.70 18.94 5.31
C GLU A 348 30.14 18.43 5.07
N SER A 349 30.52 17.27 5.64
CA SER A 349 31.85 16.69 5.45
C SER A 349 32.01 15.88 4.16
N ASN A 350 30.91 15.63 3.45
CA ASN A 350 31.00 15.17 2.07
C ASN A 350 31.53 16.35 1.25
N GLN A 351 32.80 16.29 0.87
CA GLN A 351 33.22 16.98 -0.34
C GLN A 351 32.14 16.67 -1.37
N GLY A 352 31.53 17.71 -1.95
CA GLY A 352 30.50 17.53 -2.98
C GLY A 352 30.95 16.45 -3.97
N PRO A 353 29.99 15.74 -4.60
CA PRO A 353 30.30 14.56 -5.40
C PRO A 353 31.48 14.85 -6.32
N PRO A 354 32.42 13.90 -6.49
CA PRO A 354 33.57 14.11 -7.35
C PRO A 354 33.09 14.56 -8.74
N GLU A 355 33.80 15.49 -9.38
CA GLU A 355 33.43 15.92 -10.73
C GLU A 355 33.36 14.68 -11.65
N PRO A 356 32.23 14.44 -12.34
CA PRO A 356 32.05 13.22 -13.12
C PRO A 356 32.89 13.24 -14.39
N ASP A 357 33.36 12.07 -14.80
CA ASP A 357 33.73 11.84 -16.20
C ASP A 357 32.45 11.49 -16.98
N LEU A 358 31.81 12.51 -17.56
CA LEU A 358 30.52 12.34 -18.24
C LEU A 358 30.60 11.38 -19.44
N GLU A 359 31.77 11.28 -20.11
CA GLU A 359 31.96 10.32 -21.21
C GLU A 359 31.98 8.88 -20.68
N GLU A 360 32.59 8.65 -19.51
CA GLU A 360 32.59 7.35 -18.83
C GLU A 360 31.16 6.94 -18.45
N VAL A 361 30.41 7.81 -17.78
CA VAL A 361 29.02 7.56 -17.36
C VAL A 361 28.13 7.18 -18.56
N LEU A 362 28.21 7.96 -19.65
CA LEU A 362 27.41 7.71 -20.85
C LEU A 362 27.84 6.43 -21.58
N THR A 363 29.13 6.10 -21.56
CA THR A 363 29.65 4.85 -22.12
C THR A 363 29.18 3.64 -21.32
N GLU A 364 29.25 3.68 -19.99
CA GLU A 364 28.77 2.61 -19.12
C GLU A 364 27.27 2.37 -19.28
N TYR A 365 26.49 3.45 -19.37
CA TYR A 365 25.06 3.38 -19.69
C TYR A 365 24.81 2.68 -21.04
N GLU A 366 25.49 3.12 -22.11
CA GLU A 366 25.33 2.52 -23.44
C GLU A 366 25.74 1.05 -23.46
N GLU A 367 26.90 0.71 -22.88
CA GLU A 367 27.39 -0.66 -22.81
C GLU A 367 26.42 -1.56 -22.03
N LYS A 368 25.90 -1.10 -20.90
CA LYS A 368 24.92 -1.85 -20.10
C LYS A 368 23.67 -2.16 -20.92
N VAL A 369 23.07 -1.15 -21.55
CA VAL A 369 21.83 -1.31 -22.32
C VAL A 369 22.07 -2.18 -23.56
N ASN A 370 23.19 -2.01 -24.28
CA ASN A 370 23.52 -2.83 -25.43
C ASN A 370 23.77 -4.30 -25.05
N ASN A 371 24.53 -4.56 -23.98
CA ASN A 371 24.76 -5.91 -23.48
C ASN A 371 23.45 -6.62 -23.12
N PHE A 372 22.50 -5.88 -22.54
CA PHE A 372 21.15 -6.39 -22.27
C PHE A 372 20.40 -6.75 -23.56
N LEU A 373 20.36 -5.83 -24.54
CA LEU A 373 19.66 -6.04 -25.82
C LEU A 373 20.27 -7.17 -26.67
N GLU A 374 21.57 -7.42 -26.53
CA GLU A 374 22.28 -8.53 -27.16
C GLU A 374 22.10 -9.88 -26.42
N GLY A 375 21.66 -9.86 -25.16
CA GLY A 375 21.50 -11.02 -24.27
C GLY A 375 20.33 -11.96 -24.58
N GLN A 376 19.74 -11.86 -25.77
CA GLN A 376 18.57 -12.63 -26.20
C GLN A 376 18.93 -13.86 -27.04
N ALA A 377 18.09 -14.89 -26.97
CA ALA A 377 18.10 -16.01 -27.91
C ALA A 377 17.46 -15.65 -29.26
N ASP A 378 17.54 -16.56 -30.24
CA ASP A 378 16.99 -16.36 -31.59
C ASP A 378 15.48 -16.05 -31.62
N ASP A 379 14.75 -16.36 -30.55
CA ASP A 379 13.31 -16.14 -30.37
C ASP A 379 12.97 -14.91 -29.52
N GLN A 380 13.93 -13.98 -29.35
CA GLN A 380 13.81 -12.77 -28.52
C GLN A 380 13.67 -13.03 -27.01
N ARG A 381 13.80 -14.28 -26.59
CA ARG A 381 13.78 -14.62 -25.17
C ARG A 381 15.05 -14.10 -24.50
N ILE A 382 14.89 -13.30 -23.45
CA ILE A 382 16.00 -12.82 -22.64
C ILE A 382 16.54 -14.02 -21.84
N THR A 383 17.87 -14.22 -21.88
CA THR A 383 18.53 -15.36 -21.22
C THR A 383 19.56 -14.95 -20.19
N THR A 384 19.82 -13.65 -20.08
CA THR A 384 20.79 -13.07 -19.15
C THR A 384 20.21 -12.84 -17.75
N HIS A 385 18.88 -12.79 -17.62
CA HIS A 385 18.16 -12.50 -16.39
C HIS A 385 16.94 -13.43 -16.27
N ASP A 386 16.58 -13.77 -15.05
CA ASP A 386 15.47 -14.68 -14.71
C ASP A 386 14.16 -13.92 -14.37
N SER A 387 14.23 -12.64 -14.00
CA SER A 387 13.05 -11.80 -13.66
C SER A 387 13.20 -10.34 -14.10
N ILE A 388 12.07 -9.61 -14.19
CA ILE A 388 12.06 -8.15 -14.38
C ILE A 388 12.86 -7.45 -13.29
N GLU A 389 12.73 -7.92 -12.05
CA GLU A 389 13.44 -7.37 -10.89
C GLU A 389 14.96 -7.45 -11.05
N GLU A 390 15.47 -8.57 -11.57
CA GLU A 390 16.90 -8.74 -11.82
C GLU A 390 17.40 -7.76 -12.90
N ILE A 391 16.61 -7.53 -13.95
CA ILE A 391 16.92 -6.53 -15.00
C ILE A 391 16.96 -5.13 -14.40
N ARG A 392 15.96 -4.78 -13.56
CA ARG A 392 15.87 -3.47 -12.92
C ARG A 392 17.11 -3.20 -12.07
N ASN A 393 17.47 -4.15 -11.21
CA ASN A 393 18.65 -4.04 -10.35
C ASN A 393 19.95 -3.91 -11.15
N ASP A 394 20.11 -4.66 -12.26
CA ASP A 394 21.30 -4.51 -13.12
C ASP A 394 21.35 -3.14 -13.81
N PHE A 395 20.22 -2.61 -14.26
CA PHE A 395 20.12 -1.28 -14.85
C PHE A 395 20.42 -0.17 -13.86
N MET A 396 19.92 -0.27 -12.64
CA MET A 396 20.12 0.74 -11.58
C MET A 396 21.59 0.95 -11.21
N THR A 397 22.51 0.13 -11.70
CA THR A 397 23.95 0.36 -11.57
C THR A 397 24.48 1.52 -12.43
N VAL A 398 23.75 1.93 -13.48
CA VAL A 398 24.19 2.98 -14.43
C VAL A 398 23.10 4.00 -14.79
N MET A 399 21.86 3.80 -14.31
CA MET A 399 20.74 4.71 -14.55
C MET A 399 19.82 4.81 -13.32
N SER A 400 18.94 5.81 -13.27
CA SER A 400 17.94 5.92 -12.19
C SER A 400 16.87 4.83 -12.29
N ARG A 401 16.12 4.62 -11.19
CA ARG A 401 14.98 3.67 -11.15
C ARG A 401 13.95 4.02 -12.23
N SER A 402 13.64 5.30 -12.39
CA SER A 402 12.71 5.86 -13.37
C SER A 402 13.14 5.49 -14.80
N GLN A 403 14.41 5.71 -15.13
CA GLN A 403 14.95 5.37 -16.45
C GLN A 403 15.00 3.86 -16.68
N ALA A 404 15.38 3.09 -15.67
CA ALA A 404 15.38 1.63 -15.73
C ALA A 404 13.97 1.09 -16.02
N GLN A 405 12.98 1.59 -15.29
CA GLN A 405 11.57 1.23 -15.47
C GLN A 405 11.08 1.60 -16.88
N TYR A 406 11.37 2.81 -17.36
CA TYR A 406 11.04 3.22 -18.72
C TYR A 406 11.61 2.27 -19.78
N LEU A 407 12.88 1.86 -19.66
CA LEU A 407 13.49 0.91 -20.58
C LEU A 407 12.84 -0.48 -20.47
N ILE A 408 12.57 -0.96 -19.27
CA ILE A 408 11.91 -2.26 -19.06
C ILE A 408 10.52 -2.26 -19.71
N GLU A 409 9.70 -1.25 -19.47
CA GLU A 409 8.36 -1.15 -20.05
C GLU A 409 8.39 -1.03 -21.58
N THR A 410 9.39 -0.32 -22.11
CA THR A 410 9.52 -0.11 -23.56
C THR A 410 10.02 -1.35 -24.30
N TYR A 411 10.94 -2.11 -23.67
CA TYR A 411 11.70 -3.17 -24.35
C TYR A 411 11.41 -4.56 -23.83
N VAL A 412 10.75 -4.76 -22.69
CA VAL A 412 10.55 -6.06 -22.06
C VAL A 412 9.07 -6.38 -21.94
N ARG A 413 8.72 -7.63 -22.24
CA ARG A 413 7.39 -8.18 -21.98
C ARG A 413 7.51 -9.52 -21.27
N GLU A 414 6.70 -9.70 -20.24
CA GLU A 414 6.58 -10.97 -19.53
C GLU A 414 5.38 -11.78 -20.04
N ASP A 415 5.64 -12.97 -20.59
CA ASP A 415 4.62 -13.94 -21.02
C ASP A 415 5.20 -15.36 -20.95
N ASN A 416 5.06 -16.03 -19.79
CA ASN A 416 5.70 -17.32 -19.52
C ASN A 416 7.25 -17.29 -19.71
N GLY A 417 7.84 -16.14 -19.42
CA GLY A 417 9.25 -15.81 -19.60
C GLY A 417 9.44 -14.36 -20.03
N LEU A 418 10.68 -13.89 -20.08
CA LEU A 418 11.03 -12.52 -20.46
C LEU A 418 11.39 -12.45 -21.94
N TYR A 419 10.80 -11.49 -22.65
CA TYR A 419 10.99 -11.31 -24.09
C TYR A 419 11.29 -9.86 -24.44
N LEU A 420 12.19 -9.64 -25.39
CA LEU A 420 12.41 -8.33 -25.97
C LEU A 420 11.31 -7.96 -26.96
N VAL A 421 10.75 -6.76 -26.82
CA VAL A 421 9.77 -6.20 -27.74
C VAL A 421 10.50 -5.54 -28.91
N ALA A 422 10.17 -5.93 -30.13
CA ALA A 422 10.74 -5.35 -31.34
C ALA A 422 10.21 -3.93 -31.60
N THR A 423 10.73 -2.95 -30.86
CA THR A 423 10.45 -1.51 -30.99
C THR A 423 11.64 -0.78 -31.62
N GLY A 424 11.58 0.56 -31.68
CA GLY A 424 12.75 1.36 -32.05
C GLY A 424 13.79 1.31 -30.92
N GLY A 425 15.07 1.07 -31.25
CA GLY A 425 16.14 0.97 -30.26
C GLY A 425 16.30 2.22 -29.37
N PRO A 426 17.00 2.09 -28.23
CA PRO A 426 17.27 3.20 -27.32
C PRO A 426 18.11 4.29 -27.99
N VAL A 427 18.10 5.49 -27.41
CA VAL A 427 18.94 6.59 -27.87
C VAL A 427 20.20 6.63 -27.01
N PHE A 428 21.35 6.68 -27.66
CA PHE A 428 22.66 6.89 -27.03
C PHE A 428 23.31 8.13 -27.57
N ILE A 429 24.07 8.85 -26.77
CA ILE A 429 24.88 9.98 -27.27
C ILE A 429 25.99 9.46 -28.20
N ASN A 430 26.29 10.19 -29.28
CA ASN A 430 27.47 9.90 -30.10
C ASN A 430 28.65 10.76 -29.63
N LEU A 431 29.54 10.20 -28.82
CA LEU A 431 30.71 10.91 -28.28
C LEU A 431 31.73 11.33 -29.37
N GLU A 432 31.62 10.81 -30.60
CA GLU A 432 32.45 11.25 -31.73
C GLU A 432 31.91 12.52 -32.43
N GLU A 433 30.67 12.89 -32.17
CA GLU A 433 30.01 14.08 -32.72
C GLU A 433 29.98 15.23 -31.71
N PRO A 434 29.83 16.49 -32.15
CA PRO A 434 29.72 17.62 -31.24
C PRO A 434 28.54 17.46 -30.27
N TYR A 435 28.80 17.73 -28.99
CA TYR A 435 27.80 17.82 -27.93
C TYR A 435 28.17 19.00 -27.01
N SER A 436 27.23 19.45 -26.19
CA SER A 436 27.47 20.45 -25.13
C SER A 436 27.13 19.88 -23.77
N THR A 437 27.83 20.33 -22.74
CA THR A 437 27.55 19.98 -21.35
C THR A 437 27.17 21.22 -20.57
N GLU A 438 26.21 21.07 -19.66
CA GLU A 438 25.78 22.11 -18.73
C GLU A 438 25.73 21.53 -17.32
N GLN A 439 26.36 22.21 -16.36
CA GLN A 439 26.24 21.85 -14.95
C GLN A 439 25.02 22.57 -14.39
N VAL A 440 23.97 21.82 -14.06
CA VAL A 440 22.72 22.35 -13.51
C VAL A 440 22.87 22.60 -12.01
N SER A 441 23.51 21.67 -11.30
CA SER A 441 23.81 21.77 -9.87
C SER A 441 25.12 21.07 -9.51
N GLU A 442 25.49 21.02 -8.23
CA GLU A 442 26.65 20.25 -7.78
C GLU A 442 26.49 18.74 -8.01
N LYS A 443 25.24 18.24 -8.12
CA LYS A 443 24.91 16.81 -8.26
C LYS A 443 24.31 16.48 -9.63
N GLU A 444 24.19 17.46 -10.52
CA GLU A 444 23.41 17.32 -11.75
C GLU A 444 24.08 17.98 -12.95
N TYR A 445 24.14 17.22 -14.05
CA TYR A 445 24.69 17.63 -15.32
C TYR A 445 23.73 17.27 -16.45
N GLN A 446 23.74 18.11 -17.49
CA GLN A 446 23.06 17.86 -18.74
C GLN A 446 24.08 17.66 -19.86
N VAL A 447 23.85 16.66 -20.70
CA VAL A 447 24.60 16.46 -21.94
C VAL A 447 23.64 16.55 -23.12
N ILE A 448 23.87 17.54 -23.98
CA ILE A 448 22.95 17.95 -25.03
C ILE A 448 23.60 17.68 -26.39
N GLN A 449 22.90 16.94 -27.26
CA GLN A 449 23.34 16.66 -28.62
C GLN A 449 22.20 16.85 -29.63
N GLU A 450 22.44 17.70 -30.64
CA GLU A 450 21.57 17.81 -31.81
C GLU A 450 21.91 16.70 -32.80
N LYS A 451 20.90 15.94 -33.24
CA LYS A 451 21.07 14.88 -34.23
C LYS A 451 20.19 15.11 -35.44
N ASP A 452 20.81 15.10 -36.61
CA ASP A 452 20.11 15.13 -37.90
C ASP A 452 20.06 13.70 -38.48
N GLY A 453 18.98 12.98 -38.17
CA GLY A 453 18.77 11.59 -38.56
C GLY A 453 17.48 11.38 -39.35
N GLN A 454 17.48 10.44 -40.29
CA GLN A 454 16.28 10.10 -41.08
C GLN A 454 15.13 9.51 -40.25
N MET A 455 15.42 8.98 -39.06
CA MET A 455 14.41 8.36 -38.18
C MET A 455 14.12 9.16 -36.91
N ARG A 456 15.10 9.93 -36.41
CA ARG A 456 15.00 10.74 -35.20
C ARG A 456 15.85 11.99 -35.41
N ASN A 457 15.19 13.10 -35.71
CA ASN A 457 15.81 14.43 -35.75
C ASN A 457 15.39 15.19 -34.48
N GLY A 458 16.30 15.96 -33.90
CA GLY A 458 15.99 16.77 -32.72
C GLY A 458 17.18 16.99 -31.81
N ILE A 459 16.87 17.65 -30.70
CA ILE A 459 17.80 17.88 -29.59
C ILE A 459 17.53 16.80 -28.54
N PHE A 460 18.58 16.09 -28.14
CA PHE A 460 18.53 15.10 -27.09
C PHE A 460 19.26 15.63 -25.86
N THR A 461 18.62 15.59 -24.71
CA THR A 461 19.20 16.00 -23.43
C THR A 461 19.26 14.80 -22.51
N PHE A 462 20.47 14.42 -22.10
CA PHE A 462 20.72 13.38 -21.12
C PHE A 462 20.92 14.06 -19.77
N ASN A 463 19.99 13.84 -18.84
CA ASN A 463 20.12 14.31 -17.46
C ASN A 463 20.92 13.26 -16.68
N ILE A 464 21.98 13.70 -16.00
CA ILE A 464 22.92 12.85 -15.26
C ILE A 464 22.95 13.33 -13.82
N VAL A 465 22.62 12.45 -12.88
CA VAL A 465 22.48 12.78 -11.45
C VAL A 465 23.41 11.93 -10.60
N TYR A 466 23.88 12.49 -9.49
CA TYR A 466 24.63 11.76 -8.47
C TYR A 466 23.69 11.08 -7.48
N ASN A 467 23.67 9.74 -7.46
CA ASN A 467 22.78 8.96 -6.59
C ASN A 467 23.36 8.66 -5.19
N GLY A 468 24.42 9.37 -4.78
CA GLY A 468 25.12 9.12 -3.52
C GLY A 468 26.33 8.19 -3.63
N GLU A 469 26.43 7.39 -4.69
CA GLU A 469 27.59 6.52 -4.95
C GLU A 469 28.30 6.92 -6.25
N ALA A 470 27.54 7.04 -7.35
CA ALA A 470 28.05 7.34 -8.67
C ALA A 470 27.11 8.31 -9.42
N TYR A 471 27.60 8.85 -10.54
CA TYR A 471 26.75 9.55 -11.49
C TYR A 471 26.10 8.53 -12.42
N VAL A 472 24.80 8.67 -12.62
CA VAL A 472 23.98 7.77 -13.43
C VAL A 472 23.10 8.57 -14.38
N VAL A 473 22.66 7.96 -15.49
CA VAL A 473 21.70 8.60 -16.39
C VAL A 473 20.32 8.57 -15.75
N ASP A 474 19.76 9.73 -15.46
CA ASP A 474 18.45 9.85 -14.83
C ASP A 474 17.29 9.85 -15.83
N SER A 475 17.46 10.58 -16.93
CA SER A 475 16.40 10.70 -17.93
C SER A 475 16.98 11.16 -19.28
N ILE A 476 16.23 10.88 -20.35
CA ILE A 476 16.58 11.27 -21.71
C ILE A 476 15.39 11.98 -22.34
N GLU A 477 15.54 13.27 -22.58
CA GLU A 477 14.52 14.11 -23.21
C GLU A 477 14.80 14.26 -24.71
N HIS A 478 13.73 14.43 -25.49
CA HIS A 478 13.79 14.65 -26.94
C HIS A 478 12.89 15.82 -27.34
N GLU A 479 13.49 16.86 -27.92
CA GLU A 479 12.79 17.98 -28.54
C GLU A 479 12.92 17.92 -30.08
N GLU A 480 11.81 17.83 -30.79
CA GLU A 480 11.82 17.84 -32.27
C GLU A 480 12.19 19.22 -32.81
N THR A 481 13.19 19.28 -33.69
CA THR A 481 13.54 20.50 -34.43
C THR A 481 12.69 20.60 -35.70
N GLN A 482 11.90 21.68 -35.81
CA GLN A 482 10.98 21.93 -36.93
C GLN A 482 11.66 22.42 -38.22
#